data_AF-A0A960HWD0-F1
#
_entry.id   AF-A0A960HWD0-F1
#
_cell.length_a   1.000
_cell.length_b   1.000
_cell.length_c   1.000
_cell.angle_alpha   90.00
_cell.angle_beta   90.00
_cell.angle_gamma   90.00
#
_symmetry.space_group_name_H-M   'P 1'
#
loop_
_entity.id
_entity.type
_entity.pdbx_description
1 polymer ?
#
loop_
_entity_poly.entity_id
_entity_poly.type
_entity_poly.pdbx_seq_one_letter_code
_entity_poly.pdbx_strand_id
1 'polypeptide(L)'
;MTVYVAEEFTTSEADVLRRYFTNLDQPVFALVNLPEVVKGALFARYSRSSKSLRRLFLDEFVGDLDIEGDQTIDATVGLRRAEELYDRVF
;
A
#
# COMPACT_ATOMS: atom_id res chain seq x y z
N MET A 1 12.67 -15.06 -22.44
CA MET A 1 12.35 -13.79 -21.77
C MET A 1 10.86 -13.83 -21.50
N THR A 2 10.45 -14.01 -20.24
CA THR A 2 9.02 -14.01 -19.89
C THR A 2 8.49 -12.60 -20.06
N VAL A 3 7.47 -12.44 -20.90
CA VAL A 3 6.80 -11.14 -21.09
C VAL A 3 6.01 -10.88 -19.81
N TYR A 4 6.33 -9.80 -19.11
CA TYR A 4 5.49 -9.32 -18.02
C TYR A 4 4.20 -8.76 -18.62
N VAL A 5 3.06 -9.26 -18.16
CA VAL A 5 1.76 -8.71 -18.53
C VAL A 5 1.38 -7.73 -17.44
N ALA A 6 1.45 -6.43 -17.76
CA ALA A 6 1.00 -5.39 -16.87
C ALA A 6 -0.51 -5.48 -16.69
N GLU A 7 -0.95 -5.26 -15.45
CA GLU A 7 -2.37 -5.13 -15.16
C GLU A 7 -2.86 -3.74 -15.59
N GLU A 8 -4.05 -3.66 -16.17
CA GLU A 8 -4.66 -2.37 -16.51
C GLU A 8 -5.39 -1.77 -15.31
N PHE A 9 -5.14 -0.48 -15.09
CA PHE A 9 -5.78 0.32 -14.06
C PHE A 9 -6.50 1.50 -14.71
N THR A 10 -7.66 1.85 -14.18
CA THR A 10 -8.33 3.10 -14.52
C THR A 10 -7.47 4.30 -14.11
N THR A 11 -7.74 5.48 -14.68
CA THR A 11 -7.03 6.71 -14.33
C THR A 11 -7.05 6.97 -12.82
N SER A 12 -8.22 6.81 -12.19
CA SER A 12 -8.39 7.03 -10.75
C SER A 12 -7.61 6.02 -9.90
N GLU A 13 -7.63 4.74 -10.27
CA GLU A 13 -6.83 3.70 -9.59
C GLU A 13 -5.33 3.98 -9.73
N ALA A 14 -4.88 4.34 -10.93
CA ALA A 14 -3.49 4.65 -11.21
C ALA A 14 -3.02 5.88 -10.40
N ASP A 15 -3.86 6.91 -10.25
CA ASP A 15 -3.52 8.09 -9.45
C ASP A 15 -3.34 7.79 -7.96
N VAL A 16 -4.13 6.85 -7.42
CA VAL A 16 -3.91 6.33 -6.07
C VAL A 16 -2.59 5.54 -6.00
N LEU A 17 -2.40 4.59 -6.91
CA LEU A 17 -1.25 3.69 -6.87
C LEU A 17 0.08 4.44 -7.04
N ARG A 18 0.14 5.51 -7.85
CA ARG A 18 1.35 6.33 -8.04
C ARG A 18 1.88 6.97 -6.76
N ARG A 19 1.06 7.13 -5.72
CA ARG A 19 1.50 7.65 -4.41
C ARG A 19 2.33 6.63 -3.64
N TYR A 20 2.12 5.34 -3.90
CA TYR A 20 2.65 4.25 -3.08
C TYR A 20 3.55 3.26 -3.83
N PHE A 21 3.56 3.30 -5.16
CA PHE A 21 4.32 2.39 -6.03
C PHE A 21 5.20 3.18 -6.99
N THR A 22 6.47 2.79 -7.13
CA THR A 22 7.42 3.47 -8.02
C THR A 22 7.13 3.34 -9.51
N ASN A 23 6.42 2.28 -9.92
CA ASN A 23 5.93 2.06 -11.28
C ASN A 23 4.71 1.13 -11.24
N LEU A 24 3.90 1.14 -12.29
CA LEU A 24 2.66 0.34 -12.37
C LEU A 24 2.73 -0.77 -13.43
N ASP A 25 3.63 -0.62 -14.39
CA ASP A 25 3.73 -1.37 -15.63
C ASP A 25 4.97 -2.27 -15.71
N GLN A 26 5.82 -2.29 -14.67
CA GLN A 26 7.01 -3.14 -14.63
C GLN A 26 6.88 -4.25 -13.57
N PRO A 27 7.59 -5.39 -13.78
CA PRO A 27 7.54 -6.53 -12.86
C PRO A 27 8.25 -6.26 -11.52
N VAL A 28 9.15 -5.26 -11.46
CA VAL A 28 9.92 -4.90 -10.27
C VAL A 28 9.59 -3.47 -9.90
N PHE A 29 9.22 -3.25 -8.63
CA PHE A 29 8.82 -1.95 -8.09
C PHE A 29 9.11 -1.89 -6.60
N ALA A 30 9.11 -0.68 -6.04
CA ALA A 30 9.20 -0.47 -4.59
C ALA A 30 7.89 0.13 -4.05
N LEU A 31 7.60 -0.19 -2.79
CA LEU A 31 6.56 0.45 -2.00
C LEU A 31 7.14 1.68 -1.30
N VAL A 32 6.54 2.84 -1.54
CA VAL A 32 6.93 4.14 -0.97
C VAL A 32 5.75 4.74 -0.19
N ASN A 33 6.03 5.67 0.71
CA ASN A 33 5.00 6.44 1.42
C ASN A 33 3.95 5.60 2.20
N LEU A 34 4.26 4.34 2.52
CA LEU A 34 3.43 3.48 3.36
C LEU A 34 4.13 3.23 4.70
N PRO A 35 3.40 3.25 5.83
CA PRO A 35 3.93 2.79 7.11
C PRO A 35 4.42 1.33 7.02
N GLU A 36 5.51 0.99 7.71
CA GLU A 36 6.09 -0.37 7.67
C GLU A 36 5.10 -1.45 8.13
N VAL A 37 4.25 -1.13 9.11
CA VAL A 37 3.17 -2.03 9.56
C VAL A 37 2.16 -2.35 8.45
N VAL A 38 1.85 -1.36 7.59
CA VAL A 38 0.97 -1.55 6.44
C VAL A 38 1.65 -2.40 5.37
N LYS A 39 2.94 -2.18 5.10
CA LYS A 39 3.71 -3.03 4.18
C LYS A 39 3.73 -4.48 4.66
N GLY A 40 3.98 -4.70 5.96
CA GLY A 40 3.95 -6.03 6.57
C GLY A 40 2.59 -6.73 6.43
N ALA A 41 1.51 -6.02 6.73
CA ALA A 41 0.14 -6.53 6.56
C ALA A 41 -0.19 -6.85 5.08
N LEU A 42 0.20 -5.97 4.16
CA LEU A 42 0.02 -6.14 2.72
C LEU A 42 0.74 -7.40 2.21
N PHE A 43 2.02 -7.58 2.58
CA PHE A 43 2.77 -8.77 2.19
C PHE A 43 2.20 -10.05 2.80
N ALA A 44 1.78 -10.01 4.07
CA ALA A 44 1.14 -11.14 4.71
C ALA A 44 -0.17 -11.52 4.02
N ARG A 45 -1.01 -10.55 3.63
CA ARG A 45 -2.24 -10.83 2.86
C ARG A 45 -1.94 -11.31 1.45
N TYR A 46 -0.96 -10.72 0.79
CA TYR A 46 -0.54 -11.10 -0.57
C TYR A 46 -0.06 -12.55 -0.65
N SER A 47 0.66 -13.05 0.36
CA SER A 47 1.13 -14.44 0.39
C SER A 47 0.00 -15.48 0.38
N ARG A 48 -1.25 -15.05 0.62
CA ARG A 48 -2.46 -15.88 0.68
C ARG A 48 -3.51 -15.44 -0.35
N SER A 49 -3.14 -14.60 -1.32
CA SER A 49 -4.03 -14.08 -2.35
C SER A 49 -3.54 -14.48 -3.74
N SER A 50 -4.47 -14.66 -4.68
CA SER A 50 -4.17 -14.81 -6.10
C SER A 50 -4.08 -13.48 -6.85
N LYS A 51 -4.44 -12.36 -6.21
CA LYS A 51 -4.41 -11.02 -6.79
C LYS A 51 -2.97 -10.49 -6.88
N SER A 52 -2.72 -9.58 -7.82
CA SER A 52 -1.49 -8.80 -7.82
C SER A 52 -1.41 -7.93 -6.56
N LEU A 53 -0.19 -7.55 -6.14
CA LEU A 53 -0.01 -6.71 -4.95
C LEU A 53 -0.70 -5.34 -5.10
N ARG A 54 -0.72 -4.77 -6.32
CA ARG A 54 -1.37 -3.49 -6.64
C ARG A 54 -2.90 -3.60 -6.56
N ARG A 55 -3.49 -4.66 -7.12
CA ARG A 55 -4.93 -4.93 -7.01
C ARG A 55 -5.35 -5.19 -5.57
N LEU A 56 -4.59 -6.01 -4.84
CA LEU A 56 -4.84 -6.27 -3.43
C LEU A 56 -4.83 -4.97 -2.62
N PHE A 57 -3.89 -4.08 -2.89
CA PHE A 57 -3.81 -2.79 -2.23
C PHE A 57 -5.05 -1.93 -2.49
N LEU A 58 -5.49 -1.81 -3.74
CA LEU A 58 -6.70 -1.06 -4.10
C LEU A 58 -7.97 -1.67 -3.48
N ASP A 59 -8.09 -2.99 -3.49
CA ASP A 59 -9.32 -3.66 -3.06
C ASP A 59 -9.45 -3.72 -1.52
N GLU A 60 -8.33 -3.86 -0.81
CA GLU A 60 -8.33 -4.22 0.62
C GLU A 60 -7.60 -3.22 1.53
N PHE A 61 -6.79 -2.29 1.01
CA PHE A 61 -5.95 -1.41 1.84
C PHE A 61 -6.19 0.09 1.62
N VAL A 62 -6.58 0.52 0.41
CA VAL A 62 -6.78 1.96 0.13
C VAL A 62 -7.89 2.59 0.98
N GLY A 63 -8.95 1.84 1.30
CA GLY A 63 -10.09 2.35 2.06
C GLY A 63 -9.80 2.52 3.56
N ASP A 64 -8.89 1.72 4.10
CA ASP A 64 -8.47 1.76 5.52
C ASP A 64 -7.28 2.72 5.75
N LEU A 65 -6.59 3.10 4.68
CA LEU A 65 -5.64 4.21 4.71
C LEU A 65 -6.47 5.48 4.81
N ASP A 66 -6.63 6.01 6.02
CA ASP A 66 -7.31 7.27 6.31
C ASP A 66 -6.79 8.39 5.38
N ILE A 67 -7.44 8.58 4.23
CA ILE A 67 -7.02 9.51 3.16
C ILE A 67 -7.17 10.96 3.64
N GLU A 68 -7.83 11.19 4.79
CA GLU A 68 -7.95 12.51 5.43
C GLU A 68 -6.58 13.07 5.90
N GLY A 69 -5.53 12.25 5.99
CA GLY A 69 -4.17 12.69 6.37
C GLY A 69 -3.22 13.05 5.22
N ASP A 70 -3.57 12.77 3.96
CA ASP A 70 -2.59 12.76 2.85
C ASP A 70 -2.40 14.12 2.14
N GLN A 71 -2.94 15.21 2.70
CA GLN A 71 -2.72 16.58 2.19
C GLN A 71 -1.62 17.35 2.94
N THR A 72 -1.21 16.87 4.11
CA THR A 72 -0.12 17.48 4.87
C THR A 72 0.65 16.39 5.59
N ILE A 73 1.85 16.11 5.10
CA ILE A 73 2.85 15.32 5.82
C ILE A 73 2.99 15.92 7.22
N ASP A 74 2.41 15.24 8.21
CA ASP A 74 2.90 15.27 9.59
C ASP A 74 2.88 13.84 10.13
N ALA A 75 3.99 13.13 9.86
CA ALA A 75 4.25 11.74 10.24
C ALA A 75 4.17 11.48 11.76
N THR A 76 3.96 12.52 12.57
CA THR A 76 3.92 12.46 14.04
C THR A 76 2.58 11.96 14.59
N VAL A 77 1.49 12.01 13.80
CA VAL A 77 0.15 11.59 14.27
C VAL A 77 -0.08 10.09 14.09
N GLY A 78 0.42 9.50 13.00
CA GLY A 78 0.34 8.05 12.75
C GLY A 78 1.22 7.22 13.70
N LEU A 79 2.34 7.80 14.16
CA LEU A 79 3.27 7.14 15.08
C LEU A 79 2.63 6.85 16.45
N ARG A 80 1.91 7.82 17.03
CA ARG A 80 1.33 7.70 18.37
C ARG A 80 0.28 6.58 18.48
N ARG A 81 -0.58 6.42 17.46
CA ARG A 81 -1.56 5.33 17.42
C ARG A 81 -0.91 3.97 17.19
N ALA A 82 0.20 3.91 16.47
CA ALA A 82 0.95 2.68 16.26
C ALA A 82 1.69 2.26 17.55
N GLU A 83 2.26 3.21 18.29
CA GLU A 83 2.88 2.99 19.61
C GLU A 83 1.85 2.48 20.63
N GLU A 84 0.66 3.10 20.73
CA GLU A 84 -0.43 2.65 21.61
C GLU A 84 -1.00 1.26 21.26
N LEU A 85 -0.84 0.82 20.01
CA LEU A 85 -1.22 -0.53 19.59
C LEU A 85 -0.15 -1.56 19.99
N TYR A 86 1.12 -1.19 19.89
CA TYR A 86 2.25 -2.03 20.28
C TYR A 86 2.25 -2.30 21.79
N ASP A 87 2.12 -1.26 22.62
CA ASP A 87 2.10 -1.33 24.09
C ASP A 87 0.90 -2.10 24.67
N ARG A 88 -0.15 -2.33 23.87
CA ARG A 88 -1.31 -3.15 24.28
C ARG A 88 -1.19 -4.61 23.87
N VAL A 89 -0.38 -4.92 22.86
CA VAL A 89 -0.26 -6.27 22.29
C VAL A 89 0.95 -7.01 22.85
N PHE A 90 1.97 -6.29 23.30
CA PHE A 90 3.19 -6.79 23.93
C PHE A 90 3.38 -6.20 25.33
#